data_AF-A0A1A2DGR0-F1
#
_entry.id   AF-A0A1A2DGR0-F1
#
_cell.length_a   1.000
_cell.length_b   1.000
_cell.length_c   1.000
_cell.angle_alpha   90.00
_cell.angle_beta   90.00
_cell.angle_gamma   90.00
#
_symmetry.space_group_name_H-M   'P 1'
#
loop_
_entity.id
_entity.type
_entity.pdbx_description
1 polymer ?
#
loop_
_entity_poly.entity_id
_entity_poly.type
_entity_poly.pdbx_seq_one_letter_code
_entity_poly.pdbx_strand_id
1 'polypeptide(L)'
;MIRRAVTALGVSILGAVVLAPPAAADTGQLVLLQSGTIRCLVSADDVKRGGGPIVVCQRVDGQPWGQAPWETSKFNNRLNLAVVRGTGQMYWERGLVPAANETPGGDIVVDAGQTYHIDGWTIQDENLRTRITYDATGHGLFVNAGDVRQF
;
A
#
# COMPACT_ATOMS: atom_id res chain seq x y z
N MET A 1 -53.75 -27.71 -53.80
CA MET A 1 -54.01 -28.26 -52.45
C MET A 1 -52.89 -27.82 -51.52
N ILE A 2 -53.27 -27.48 -50.29
CA ILE A 2 -52.58 -26.68 -49.28
C ILE A 2 -51.43 -27.47 -48.62
N ARG A 3 -50.29 -26.82 -48.27
CA ARG A 3 -49.79 -26.67 -46.88
C ARG A 3 -48.44 -25.96 -46.79
N ARG A 4 -48.34 -25.13 -45.75
CA ARG A 4 -47.30 -24.17 -45.37
C ARG A 4 -46.05 -24.87 -44.83
N ALA A 5 -44.89 -24.20 -44.95
CA ALA A 5 -43.83 -24.30 -43.96
C ALA A 5 -43.16 -22.92 -43.81
N VAL A 6 -43.43 -22.29 -42.66
CA VAL A 6 -42.65 -21.15 -42.15
C VAL A 6 -41.50 -21.78 -41.38
N THR A 7 -40.26 -21.49 -41.76
CA THR A 7 -39.06 -21.89 -40.99
C THR A 7 -38.29 -20.66 -40.54
N ALA A 8 -37.88 -20.75 -39.29
CA ALA A 8 -37.68 -19.68 -38.34
C ALA A 8 -36.33 -18.94 -38.47
N LEU A 9 -36.34 -17.73 -37.92
CA LEU A 9 -35.18 -16.93 -37.53
C LEU A 9 -34.32 -17.69 -36.52
N GLY A 10 -33.00 -17.65 -36.70
CA GLY A 10 -32.02 -18.17 -35.75
C GLY A 10 -30.65 -17.56 -35.99
N VAL A 11 -30.50 -16.26 -35.72
CA VAL A 11 -29.18 -15.61 -35.67
C VAL A 11 -28.60 -15.86 -34.28
N SER A 12 -27.75 -16.88 -34.17
CA SER A 12 -27.00 -17.19 -32.97
C SER A 12 -25.88 -16.16 -32.79
N ILE A 13 -26.10 -15.13 -31.97
CA ILE A 13 -25.03 -14.25 -31.50
C ILE A 13 -24.24 -15.04 -30.45
N LEU A 14 -23.18 -15.72 -30.89
CA LEU A 14 -22.13 -16.23 -30.00
C LEU A 14 -21.40 -15.01 -29.42
N GLY A 15 -21.87 -14.56 -28.26
CA GLY A 15 -21.22 -13.52 -27.47
C GLY A 15 -19.82 -13.98 -27.06
N ALA A 16 -18.80 -13.26 -27.54
CA ALA A 16 -17.45 -13.39 -27.05
C ALA A 16 -17.44 -12.96 -25.57
N VAL A 17 -17.30 -13.93 -24.66
CA VAL A 17 -16.96 -13.65 -23.27
C VAL A 17 -15.51 -13.16 -23.30
N VAL A 18 -15.33 -11.83 -23.32
CA VAL A 18 -14.04 -11.21 -23.06
C VAL A 18 -13.69 -11.56 -21.61
N LEU A 19 -12.82 -12.56 -21.44
CA LEU A 19 -12.21 -12.86 -20.15
C LEU A 19 -11.45 -11.61 -19.73
N ALA A 20 -12.03 -10.84 -18.80
CA ALA A 20 -11.30 -9.75 -18.16
C ALA A 20 -10.02 -10.34 -17.55
N PRO A 21 -8.87 -9.64 -17.67
CA PRO A 21 -7.66 -10.07 -16.99
C PRO A 21 -7.97 -10.27 -15.51
N PRO A 22 -7.41 -11.31 -14.86
CA PRO A 22 -7.50 -11.41 -13.40
C PRO A 22 -6.95 -10.10 -12.83
N ALA A 23 -7.76 -9.43 -12.00
CA ALA A 23 -7.28 -8.29 -11.23
C ALA A 23 -6.11 -8.79 -10.36
N ALA A 24 -4.89 -8.41 -10.73
CA ALA A 24 -3.74 -8.64 -9.86
C ALA A 24 -4.04 -7.87 -8.57
N ALA A 25 -4.11 -8.58 -7.44
CA ALA A 25 -4.11 -7.91 -6.15
C ALA A 25 -2.81 -7.11 -6.07
N ASP A 26 -2.91 -5.78 -5.93
CA ASP A 26 -1.74 -4.94 -5.68
C ASP A 26 -1.13 -5.39 -4.34
N THR A 27 0.00 -6.08 -4.42
CA THR A 27 0.72 -6.55 -3.24
C THR A 27 1.53 -5.45 -2.57
N GLY A 28 1.55 -4.25 -3.16
CA GLY A 28 2.41 -3.13 -2.80
C GLY A 28 3.90 -3.44 -3.01
N GLN A 29 4.70 -2.41 -2.82
CA GLN A 29 6.15 -2.43 -2.89
C GLN A 29 6.74 -2.21 -1.50
N LEU A 30 7.68 -3.07 -1.10
CA LEU A 30 8.43 -2.88 0.14
C LEU A 30 9.63 -1.96 -0.10
N VAL A 31 9.86 -1.08 0.88
CA VAL A 31 10.92 -0.08 0.85
C VAL A 31 11.65 -0.07 2.19
N LEU A 32 12.97 -0.16 2.15
CA LEU A 32 13.86 0.00 3.30
C LEU A 32 14.42 1.42 3.33
N LEU A 33 14.19 2.11 4.43
CA LEU A 33 14.62 3.48 4.66
C LEU A 33 15.74 3.51 5.70
N GLN A 34 16.54 4.58 5.67
CA GLN A 34 17.50 4.90 6.73
C GLN A 34 18.45 3.74 7.06
N SER A 35 19.16 3.27 6.03
CA SER A 35 20.08 2.14 6.14
C SER A 35 19.43 0.86 6.69
N GLY A 36 18.14 0.67 6.41
CA GLY A 36 17.38 -0.53 6.80
C GLY A 36 16.81 -0.48 8.22
N THR A 37 16.74 0.68 8.86
CA THR A 37 16.16 0.79 10.20
C THR A 37 14.62 0.74 10.16
N ILE A 38 14.02 1.11 9.02
CA ILE A 38 12.58 1.22 8.83
C ILE A 38 12.20 0.51 7.54
N ARG A 39 11.13 -0.30 7.61
CA ARG A 39 10.51 -0.91 6.42
C ARG A 39 9.12 -0.32 6.23
N CYS A 40 8.81 0.07 5.01
CA CYS A 40 7.48 0.52 4.63
C CYS A 40 6.92 -0.33 3.49
N LEU A 41 5.63 -0.62 3.55
CA LEU A 41 4.83 -1.06 2.41
C LEU A 41 4.21 0.18 1.77
N VAL A 42 4.39 0.33 0.47
CA VAL A 42 3.82 1.40 -0.35
C VAL A 42 2.86 0.75 -1.33
N SER A 43 1.65 1.28 -1.47
CA SER A 43 0.66 0.71 -2.40
C SER A 43 -0.27 1.79 -2.94
N ALA A 44 -0.74 1.59 -4.17
CA ALA A 44 -1.76 2.42 -4.80
C ALA A 44 -3.18 2.05 -4.32
N ASP A 45 -3.38 0.80 -3.90
CA ASP A 45 -4.68 0.27 -3.48
C ASP A 45 -4.57 -0.89 -2.48
N ASP A 46 -4.32 -0.59 -1.19
CA ASP A 46 -4.27 -1.62 -0.14
C ASP A 46 -5.68 -2.04 0.29
N VAL A 47 -6.24 -3.02 -0.42
CA VAL A 47 -7.57 -3.58 -0.13
C VAL A 47 -7.72 -4.15 1.28
N LYS A 48 -6.63 -4.61 1.92
CA LYS A 48 -6.69 -5.12 3.31
C LYS A 48 -7.00 -3.99 4.29
N ARG A 49 -6.65 -2.75 3.94
CA ARG A 49 -6.90 -1.53 4.71
C ARG A 49 -8.01 -0.67 4.11
N GLY A 50 -8.93 -1.29 3.37
CA GLY A 50 -10.11 -0.59 2.82
C GLY A 50 -9.84 0.15 1.51
N GLY A 51 -8.71 -0.12 0.86
CA GLY A 51 -8.37 0.39 -0.46
C GLY A 51 -7.78 1.80 -0.46
N GLY A 52 -7.38 2.21 -1.66
CA GLY A 52 -6.74 3.47 -1.97
C GLY A 52 -5.25 3.53 -1.61
N PRO A 53 -4.61 4.67 -1.95
CA PRO A 53 -3.17 4.85 -1.79
C PRO A 53 -2.81 4.89 -0.32
N ILE A 54 -1.81 4.10 0.07
CA ILE A 54 -1.37 4.00 1.46
C ILE A 54 0.13 3.76 1.57
N VAL A 55 0.69 4.19 2.70
CA VAL A 55 2.00 3.78 3.17
C VAL A 55 1.90 3.28 4.61
N VAL A 56 2.48 2.11 4.86
CA VAL A 56 2.50 1.46 6.17
C VAL A 56 3.94 1.20 6.57
N CYS A 57 4.41 1.89 7.60
CA CYS A 57 5.79 1.77 8.07
C CYS A 57 5.88 1.06 9.41
N GLN A 58 6.97 0.32 9.60
CA GLN A 58 7.40 -0.24 10.87
C GLN A 58 8.90 -0.05 11.07
N ARG A 59 9.35 -0.01 12.33
CA ARG A 59 10.76 -0.22 12.65
C ARG A 59 11.12 -1.69 12.44
N VAL A 60 12.29 -1.96 11.86
CA VAL A 60 12.73 -3.33 11.53
C VAL A 60 12.99 -4.17 12.78
N ASP A 61 13.33 -3.54 13.91
CA ASP A 61 13.48 -4.20 15.21
C ASP A 61 12.13 -4.54 15.89
N GLY A 62 11.00 -4.22 15.24
CA GLY A 62 9.65 -4.48 15.74
C GLY A 62 9.22 -3.59 16.90
N GLN A 63 10.07 -2.67 17.37
CA GLN A 63 9.72 -1.77 18.46
C GLN A 63 8.74 -0.69 17.97
N PRO A 64 7.77 -0.28 18.81
CA PRO A 64 6.92 0.85 18.49
C PRO A 64 7.71 2.16 18.47
N TRP A 65 7.18 3.17 17.79
CA TRP A 65 7.68 4.54 17.94
C TRP A 65 7.30 5.13 19.30
N GLY A 66 8.07 6.13 19.75
CA GLY A 66 7.86 6.79 21.04
C GLY A 66 6.44 7.35 21.19
N GLN A 67 5.91 7.96 20.12
CA GLN A 67 4.54 8.50 20.09
C GLN A 67 3.43 7.47 19.83
N ALA A 68 3.75 6.22 19.52
CA ALA A 68 2.72 5.25 19.21
C ALA A 68 1.90 4.94 20.49
N PRO A 69 0.56 5.06 20.44
CA PRO A 69 -0.26 4.90 21.62
C PRO A 69 -0.37 3.43 22.03
N TRP A 70 -0.80 3.21 23.27
CA TRP A 70 -1.32 1.92 23.68
C TRP A 70 -2.72 1.74 23.08
N GLU A 71 -3.04 0.52 22.67
CA GLU A 71 -4.43 0.20 22.33
C GLU A 71 -5.31 0.21 23.59
N THR A 72 -6.63 0.25 23.38
CA THR A 72 -7.64 0.35 24.44
C THR A 72 -8.14 -0.99 24.96
N SER A 73 -7.60 -2.12 24.48
CA SER A 73 -8.04 -3.45 24.88
C SER A 73 -7.59 -3.80 26.31
N LYS A 74 -8.26 -4.77 26.95
CA LYS A 74 -7.90 -5.25 28.30
C LYS A 74 -6.46 -5.77 28.39
N PHE A 75 -5.96 -6.36 27.31
CA PHE A 75 -4.59 -6.90 27.21
C PHE A 75 -3.82 -6.07 26.18
N ASN A 76 -3.65 -4.80 26.50
CA ASN A 76 -3.12 -3.83 25.57
C ASN A 76 -1.66 -4.12 25.19
N ASN A 77 -1.30 -3.70 23.98
CA ASN A 77 0.06 -3.58 23.52
C ASN A 77 0.22 -2.19 22.89
N ARG A 78 1.45 -1.72 22.78
CA ARG A 78 1.73 -0.55 21.95
C ARG A 78 1.49 -0.90 20.49
N LEU A 79 0.81 -0.01 19.79
CA LEU A 79 0.70 -0.06 18.33
C LEU A 79 2.08 0.22 17.74
N ASN A 80 2.40 -0.41 16.61
CA ASN A 80 3.76 -0.40 16.07
C ASN A 80 3.82 -0.03 14.58
N LEU A 81 2.69 -0.02 13.88
CA LEU A 81 2.60 0.41 12.49
C LEU A 81 2.13 1.86 12.42
N ALA A 82 2.89 2.69 11.72
CA ALA A 82 2.45 4.01 11.31
C ALA A 82 1.84 3.91 9.92
N VAL A 83 0.55 4.22 9.81
CA VAL A 83 -0.19 4.14 8.56
C VAL A 83 -0.56 5.54 8.10
N VAL A 84 -0.28 5.90 6.86
CA VAL A 84 -0.72 7.14 6.23
C VAL A 84 -1.44 6.84 4.92
N ARG A 85 -2.62 7.42 4.74
CA ARG A 85 -3.36 7.36 3.47
C ARG A 85 -2.97 8.51 2.57
N GLY A 86 -3.18 8.37 1.26
CA GLY A 86 -3.01 9.47 0.30
C GLY A 86 -3.94 10.66 0.56
N THR A 87 -4.96 10.51 1.41
CA THR A 87 -5.81 11.61 1.92
C THR A 87 -5.16 12.42 3.05
N GLY A 88 -3.97 12.02 3.54
CA GLY A 88 -3.28 12.64 4.67
C GLY A 88 -3.73 12.15 6.04
N GLN A 89 -4.72 11.24 6.11
CA GLN A 89 -5.08 10.60 7.36
C GLN A 89 -3.96 9.66 7.82
N MET A 90 -3.38 9.93 8.98
CA MET A 90 -2.53 9.00 9.70
C MET A 90 -3.29 8.32 10.84
N TYR A 91 -2.98 7.05 11.06
CA TYR A 91 -3.39 6.30 12.24
C TYR A 91 -2.34 5.27 12.62
N TRP A 92 -2.51 4.70 13.81
CA TRP A 92 -1.66 3.64 14.33
C TRP A 92 -2.39 2.31 14.24
N GLU A 93 -1.66 1.26 13.87
CA GLU A 93 -2.17 -0.10 13.77
C GLU A 93 -1.20 -1.06 14.46
N ARG A 94 -1.72 -2.20 14.94
CA ARG A 94 -0.90 -3.31 15.39
C ARG A 94 -0.71 -4.27 14.23
N GLY A 95 0.52 -4.67 13.95
CA GLY A 95 0.77 -5.71 12.97
C GLY A 95 2.23 -5.84 12.59
N LEU A 96 2.46 -6.33 11.39
CA LEU A 96 3.77 -6.47 10.79
C LEU A 96 3.68 -6.09 9.31
N VAL A 97 4.61 -5.28 8.84
CA VAL A 97 4.89 -5.11 7.41
C VAL A 97 5.54 -6.40 6.91
N PRO A 98 5.08 -6.99 5.78
CA PRO A 98 5.64 -8.21 5.23
C PRO A 98 7.17 -8.17 5.11
N ALA A 99 7.81 -9.33 5.26
CA ALA A 99 9.22 -9.50 4.97
C ALA A 99 9.47 -9.49 3.46
N ALA A 100 10.72 -9.20 3.06
CA ALA A 100 11.12 -9.11 1.65
C ALA A 100 10.73 -10.36 0.83
N ASN A 101 10.86 -11.55 1.43
CA ASN A 101 10.53 -12.83 0.79
C ASN A 101 9.02 -13.09 0.68
N GLU A 102 8.18 -12.23 1.25
CA GLU A 102 6.72 -12.34 1.22
C GLU A 102 6.09 -11.43 0.15
N THR A 103 6.89 -10.58 -0.54
CA THR A 103 6.42 -9.69 -1.60
C THR A 103 7.21 -9.93 -2.90
N PRO A 104 6.57 -10.07 -4.08
CA PRO A 104 7.24 -10.43 -5.34
C PRO A 104 8.40 -9.52 -5.78
N GLY A 105 8.42 -8.27 -5.32
CA GLY A 105 9.46 -7.27 -5.65
C GLY A 105 10.59 -7.15 -4.63
N GLY A 106 10.51 -7.82 -3.47
CA GLY A 106 11.49 -7.64 -2.39
C GLY A 106 11.53 -6.21 -1.83
N ASP A 107 12.59 -5.91 -1.07
CA ASP A 107 12.83 -4.56 -0.52
C ASP A 107 13.61 -3.70 -1.52
N ILE A 108 13.11 -2.49 -1.82
CA ILE A 108 13.90 -1.42 -2.45
C ILE A 108 14.60 -0.62 -1.34
N VAL A 109 15.92 -0.52 -1.38
CA VAL A 109 16.67 0.32 -0.44
C VAL A 109 16.69 1.76 -0.94
N VAL A 110 16.22 2.69 -0.11
CA VAL A 110 16.30 4.13 -0.40
C VAL A 110 17.60 4.66 0.17
N ASP A 111 18.56 4.89 -0.73
CA ASP A 111 19.85 5.47 -0.41
C ASP A 111 19.77 6.99 -0.21
N ALA A 112 20.74 7.52 0.54
CA ALA A 112 20.81 8.94 0.85
C ALA A 112 20.85 9.81 -0.41
N GLY A 113 20.02 10.86 -0.43
CA GLY A 113 19.91 11.80 -1.54
C GLY A 113 19.19 11.26 -2.79
N GLN A 114 18.69 10.01 -2.75
CA GLN A 114 17.88 9.46 -3.84
C GLN A 114 16.41 9.82 -3.68
N THR A 115 15.71 9.88 -4.81
CA THR A 115 14.26 10.04 -4.89
C THR A 115 13.67 8.85 -5.65
N TYR A 116 12.64 8.24 -5.08
CA TYR A 116 11.92 7.13 -5.70
C TYR A 116 10.45 7.51 -5.91
N HIS A 117 9.87 7.03 -7.01
CA HIS A 117 8.45 7.15 -7.32
C HIS A 117 7.84 5.76 -7.40
N ILE A 118 6.89 5.47 -6.51
CA ILE A 118 6.30 4.15 -6.33
C ILE A 118 4.81 4.34 -6.11
N ASP A 119 3.96 3.80 -6.98
CA ASP A 119 2.51 3.77 -6.80
C ASP A 119 1.84 5.14 -6.51
N GLY A 120 2.38 6.20 -7.11
CA GLY A 120 1.94 7.59 -6.91
C GLY A 120 2.47 8.25 -5.64
N TRP A 121 3.44 7.60 -4.96
CA TRP A 121 4.17 8.16 -3.83
C TRP A 121 5.60 8.54 -4.23
N THR A 122 6.00 9.74 -3.86
CA THR A 122 7.39 10.21 -3.91
C THR A 122 8.07 9.98 -2.56
N ILE A 123 9.19 9.26 -2.55
CA ILE A 123 9.99 8.94 -1.37
C ILE A 123 11.36 9.58 -1.50
N GLN A 124 11.75 10.41 -0.54
CA GLN A 124 12.98 11.19 -0.57
C GLN A 124 13.71 11.07 0.75
N ASP A 125 14.98 10.69 0.73
CA ASP A 125 15.81 10.73 1.92
C ASP A 125 16.39 12.15 2.15
N GLU A 126 15.95 12.79 3.25
CA GLU A 126 16.34 14.16 3.65
C GLU A 126 17.37 14.14 4.81
N ASN A 127 18.42 13.32 4.73
CA ASN A 127 19.48 13.11 5.74
C ASN A 127 19.00 12.62 7.12
N LEU A 128 18.19 13.40 7.84
CA LEU A 128 17.72 13.11 9.20
C LEU A 128 16.36 12.40 9.24
N ARG A 129 15.66 12.35 8.10
CA ARG A 129 14.33 11.78 7.95
C ARG A 129 14.08 11.45 6.49
N THR A 130 13.17 10.54 6.24
CA THR A 130 12.61 10.32 4.91
C THR A 130 11.29 11.07 4.79
N ARG A 131 11.09 11.77 3.68
CA ARG A 131 9.83 12.39 3.30
C ARG A 131 9.12 11.47 2.30
N ILE A 132 7.90 11.09 2.62
CA ILE A 132 7.03 10.28 1.75
C ILE A 132 5.80 11.13 1.44
N THR A 133 5.54 11.38 0.16
CA THR A 133 4.46 12.29 -0.29
C THR A 133 3.59 11.58 -1.32
N TYR A 134 2.28 11.64 -1.17
CA TYR A 134 1.36 11.21 -2.22
C TYR A 134 1.22 12.32 -3.26
N ASP A 135 1.55 12.03 -4.50
CA ASP A 135 1.75 13.04 -5.54
C ASP A 135 0.47 13.79 -5.89
N ALA A 136 -0.68 13.12 -5.81
CA ALA A 136 -1.96 13.70 -6.20
C ALA A 136 -2.52 14.72 -5.19
N THR A 137 -2.18 14.59 -3.90
CA THR A 137 -2.73 15.45 -2.83
C THR A 137 -1.68 16.28 -2.11
N GLY A 138 -0.39 15.91 -2.25
CA GLY A 138 0.71 16.54 -1.52
C GLY A 138 0.78 16.16 -0.05
N HIS A 139 -0.10 15.28 0.44
CA HIS A 139 -0.08 14.79 1.81
C HIS A 139 0.91 13.65 2.00
N GLY A 140 1.35 13.42 3.23
CA GLY A 140 2.17 12.26 3.50
C GLY A 140 2.78 12.22 4.89
N LEU A 141 4.01 11.75 4.96
CA LEU A 141 4.67 11.38 6.20
C LEU A 141 6.15 11.76 6.20
N PHE A 142 6.60 12.37 7.28
CA PHE A 142 8.01 12.38 7.66
C PHE A 142 8.27 11.23 8.61
N VAL A 143 9.32 10.46 8.36
CA VAL A 143 9.64 9.27 9.15
C VAL A 143 11.14 9.16 9.41
N ASN A 144 11.49 8.86 10.66
CA ASN A 144 12.79 8.32 11.06
C ASN A 144 12.65 7.34 12.24
N ALA A 145 13.76 6.81 12.72
CA ALA A 145 13.74 5.82 13.79
C ALA A 145 13.16 6.35 15.13
N GLY A 146 13.22 7.67 15.34
CA GLY A 146 12.72 8.32 16.56
C GLY A 146 11.30 8.89 16.44
N ASP A 147 10.88 9.30 15.24
CA ASP A 147 9.67 10.09 15.01
C ASP A 147 8.99 9.75 13.68
N VAL A 148 7.66 9.82 13.68
CA VAL A 148 6.76 9.67 12.54
C VAL A 148 5.63 10.71 12.63
N ARG A 149 5.53 11.58 11.62
CA ARG A 149 4.55 12.67 11.62
C ARG A 149 3.99 12.95 10.23
N GLN A 150 2.66 13.07 10.15
CA GLN A 150 1.96 13.46 8.93
C GLN A 150 2.15 14.94 8.56
N PHE A 151 1.95 15.27 7.28
CA PHE A 151 1.84 16.63 6.75
C PHE A 151 0.79 16.74 5.64
#